data_AF-A0A645DHU8-F1
#
_entry.id   AF-A0A645DHU8-F1
#
_cell.length_a   1.000
_cell.length_b   1.000
_cell.length_c   1.000
_cell.angle_alpha   90.00
_cell.angle_beta   90.00
_cell.angle_gamma   90.00
#
_symmetry.space_group_name_H-M   'P 1'
#
loop_
_entity.id
_entity.type
_entity.pdbx_description
1 polymer ?
#
loop_
_entity_poly.entity_id
_entity_poly.type
_entity_poly.pdbx_seq_one_letter_code
_entity_poly.pdbx_strand_id
1 'polypeptide(L)'
;MSDFKTSSVTKTEETPQLVKENLESASHVTVYHLYDPDEKKTSPSLFSQHILPGVQQINQLLVTHNVSMDLYYRVSLNKFALDIVLSNQCNDSWQLALNFSSWLNKDNEMNSVLIKEVEKMLNEMPKCK
;
A
#
# COMPACT_ATOMS: atom_id res chain seq x y z
N MET A 1 -15.91 -50.19 21.31
CA MET A 1 -14.80 -49.35 20.82
C MET A 1 -15.36 -48.58 19.63
N SER A 2 -15.59 -47.28 19.79
CA SER A 2 -16.08 -46.41 18.73
C SER A 2 -14.91 -45.53 18.29
N ASP A 3 -14.41 -45.82 17.09
CA ASP A 3 -13.33 -45.06 16.47
C ASP A 3 -13.88 -43.70 16.01
N PHE A 4 -13.46 -42.63 16.67
CA PHE A 4 -13.64 -41.27 16.18
C PHE A 4 -12.69 -41.07 14.98
N LYS A 5 -13.27 -41.10 13.78
CA LYS A 5 -12.60 -40.66 12.56
C LYS A 5 -12.46 -39.14 12.62
N THR A 6 -11.30 -38.66 13.03
CA THR A 6 -10.93 -37.24 12.98
C THR A 6 -10.92 -36.81 11.53
N SER A 7 -11.91 -36.00 11.13
CA SER A 7 -11.84 -35.26 9.89
C SER A 7 -10.63 -34.34 9.96
N SER A 8 -9.59 -34.63 9.18
CA SER A 8 -8.51 -33.68 8.93
C SER A 8 -9.12 -32.45 8.28
N VAL A 9 -9.34 -31.40 9.08
CA VAL A 9 -9.55 -30.05 8.55
C VAL A 9 -8.25 -29.70 7.85
N THR A 10 -8.27 -29.71 6.51
CA THR A 10 -7.21 -29.11 5.71
C THR A 10 -7.17 -27.65 6.12
N LYS A 11 -6.19 -27.27 6.94
CA LYS A 11 -5.90 -25.88 7.25
C LYS A 11 -5.48 -25.24 5.94
N THR A 12 -6.40 -24.55 5.27
CA THR A 12 -6.07 -23.68 4.14
C THR A 12 -4.95 -22.78 4.63
N GLU A 13 -3.79 -22.80 3.98
CA GLU A 13 -2.72 -21.85 4.28
C GLU A 13 -3.32 -20.44 4.19
N GLU A 14 -3.34 -19.75 5.33
CA GLU A 14 -3.81 -18.37 5.50
C GLU A 14 -2.80 -17.41 4.85
N THR A 15 -2.48 -17.61 3.57
CA THR A 15 -1.55 -16.76 2.85
C THR A 15 -2.27 -15.44 2.53
N PRO A 16 -1.74 -14.28 2.98
CA PRO A 16 -2.33 -12.98 2.66
C PRO A 16 -2.51 -12.81 1.15
N GLN A 17 -3.68 -12.35 0.73
CA GLN A 17 -3.98 -12.15 -0.69
C GLN A 17 -3.60 -10.75 -1.14
N LEU A 18 -2.78 -10.66 -2.18
CA LEU A 18 -2.39 -9.41 -2.82
C LEU A 18 -3.37 -9.07 -3.95
N VAL A 19 -4.06 -7.94 -3.85
CA VAL A 19 -5.02 -7.47 -4.86
C VAL A 19 -4.57 -6.12 -5.40
N LYS A 20 -4.35 -6.03 -6.71
CA LYS A 20 -4.05 -4.75 -7.37
C LYS A 20 -5.30 -3.87 -7.42
N GLU A 21 -5.17 -2.63 -6.95
CA GLU A 21 -6.20 -1.60 -7.07
C GLU A 21 -6.24 -1.07 -8.51
N ASN A 22 -7.45 -0.69 -8.97
CA ASN A 22 -7.60 -0.05 -10.26
C ASN A 22 -7.55 1.47 -10.11
N LEU A 23 -6.44 2.08 -10.52
CA LEU A 23 -6.23 3.52 -10.46
C LEU A 23 -6.04 4.09 -11.87
N GLU A 24 -7.05 4.78 -12.39
CA GLU A 24 -6.96 5.42 -13.71
C GLU A 24 -6.19 6.75 -13.66
N SER A 25 -6.06 7.35 -12.47
CA SER A 25 -5.53 8.73 -12.30
C SER A 25 -4.06 8.81 -11.87
N ALA A 26 -3.34 7.69 -11.74
CA ALA A 26 -1.97 7.66 -11.23
C ALA A 26 -1.07 6.71 -12.06
N SER A 27 -0.56 7.22 -13.18
CA SER A 27 0.20 6.42 -14.17
C SER A 27 1.54 5.87 -13.67
N HIS A 28 2.17 6.51 -12.67
CA HIS A 28 3.44 6.08 -12.08
C HIS A 28 3.26 5.34 -10.76
N VAL A 29 2.02 5.07 -10.35
CA VAL A 29 1.71 4.41 -9.08
C VAL A 29 0.96 3.12 -9.30
N THR A 30 1.50 2.02 -8.80
CA THR A 30 0.75 0.77 -8.64
C THR A 30 0.41 0.58 -7.18
N VAL A 31 -0.85 0.29 -6.89
CA VAL A 31 -1.31 0.07 -5.52
C VAL A 31 -1.80 -1.36 -5.36
N TYR A 32 -1.39 -1.98 -4.26
CA TYR A 32 -1.78 -3.32 -3.88
C TYR A 32 -2.35 -3.34 -2.46
N HIS A 33 -3.52 -3.94 -2.30
CA HIS A 33 -4.08 -4.26 -1.00
C HIS A 33 -3.62 -5.66 -0.57
N LEU A 34 -3.01 -5.76 0.61
CA LEU A 34 -2.74 -7.00 1.32
C LEU A 34 -3.94 -7.34 2.22
N TYR A 35 -4.81 -8.25 1.77
CA TYR A 35 -5.93 -8.75 2.57
C TYR A 35 -5.52 -9.96 3.43
N ASP A 36 -6.04 -10.01 4.65
CA ASP A 36 -6.11 -11.28 5.37
C ASP A 36 -7.30 -12.11 4.81
N PRO A 37 -7.17 -13.44 4.64
CA PRO A 37 -8.14 -14.27 3.91
C PRO A 37 -9.59 -14.21 4.43
N ASP A 38 -9.77 -13.86 5.71
CA ASP A 38 -11.06 -13.76 6.37
C ASP A 38 -11.78 -12.42 6.13
N GLU A 39 -11.09 -11.43 5.55
CA GLU A 39 -11.68 -10.13 5.25
C GLU A 39 -12.34 -10.12 3.86
N LYS A 40 -13.65 -9.86 3.85
CA LYS A 40 -14.39 -9.66 2.60
C LYS A 40 -13.91 -8.40 1.90
N LYS A 41 -13.66 -8.47 0.59
CA LYS A 41 -13.42 -7.31 -0.28
C LYS A 41 -14.61 -6.35 -0.17
N THR A 42 -14.48 -5.29 0.63
CA THR A 42 -15.50 -4.25 0.74
C THR A 42 -15.28 -3.21 -0.34
N SER A 43 -16.32 -2.98 -1.16
CA SER A 43 -16.42 -1.80 -2.02
C SER A 43 -17.18 -0.70 -1.26
N PRO A 44 -16.67 0.54 -1.19
CA PRO A 44 -15.49 1.07 -1.87
C PRO A 44 -14.18 0.75 -1.13
N SER A 45 -13.05 0.62 -1.86
CA SER A 45 -11.72 0.44 -1.27
C SER A 45 -11.39 1.55 -0.26
N LEU A 46 -10.93 1.16 0.95
CA LEU A 46 -10.49 2.11 1.99
C LEU A 46 -9.33 2.97 1.51
N PHE A 47 -8.48 2.44 0.63
CA PHE A 47 -7.43 3.22 0.00
C PHE A 47 -8.03 4.37 -0.82
N SER A 48 -9.00 4.06 -1.69
CA SER A 48 -9.64 5.06 -2.55
C SER A 48 -10.38 6.14 -1.75
N GLN A 49 -10.87 5.80 -0.57
CA GLN A 49 -11.55 6.75 0.32
C GLN A 49 -10.58 7.69 1.03
N HIS A 50 -9.44 7.18 1.52
CA HIS A 50 -8.63 7.92 2.49
C HIS A 50 -7.29 8.44 1.94
N ILE A 51 -6.68 7.77 0.96
CA ILE A 51 -5.28 8.05 0.55
C ILE A 51 -5.15 8.41 -0.94
N LEU A 52 -6.19 8.18 -1.75
CA LEU A 52 -6.18 8.52 -3.17
C LEU A 52 -5.79 9.98 -3.47
N PRO A 53 -6.29 11.01 -2.75
CA PRO A 53 -5.91 12.39 -3.02
C PRO A 53 -4.41 12.64 -2.89
N GLY A 54 -3.76 12.09 -1.87
CA GLY A 54 -2.31 12.23 -1.69
C GLY A 54 -1.52 11.45 -2.74
N VAL A 55 -2.00 10.27 -3.14
CA VAL A 55 -1.38 9.48 -4.21
C VAL A 55 -1.43 10.19 -5.56
N GLN A 56 -2.51 10.91 -5.85
CA GLN A 56 -2.60 11.72 -7.07
C GLN A 56 -1.57 12.86 -7.08
N GLN A 57 -1.31 13.50 -5.95
CA GLN A 57 -0.26 14.52 -5.84
C GLN A 57 1.14 13.90 -5.96
N ILE A 58 1.36 12.75 -5.32
CA ILE A 58 2.61 12.00 -5.43
C ILE A 58 2.89 11.60 -6.87
N ASN A 59 1.87 11.18 -7.63
CA ASN A 59 2.03 10.84 -9.04
C ASN A 59 2.66 11.99 -9.85
N GLN A 60 2.34 13.25 -9.54
CA GLN A 60 2.95 14.41 -10.20
C GLN A 60 4.44 14.56 -9.85
N LEU A 61 4.79 14.33 -8.57
CA LEU A 61 6.19 14.32 -8.12
C LEU A 61 6.97 13.20 -8.79
N LEU A 62 6.39 12.01 -8.88
CA LEU A 62 6.99 10.83 -9.52
C LEU A 62 7.24 11.05 -11.02
N VAL A 63 6.29 11.66 -11.73
CA VAL A 63 6.46 12.04 -13.15
C VAL A 63 7.63 13.00 -13.32
N THR A 64 7.76 13.98 -12.42
CA THR A 64 8.83 15.00 -12.49
C THR A 64 10.22 14.39 -12.23
N HIS A 65 10.31 13.40 -11.35
CA HIS A 65 11.56 12.69 -11.04
C HIS A 65 11.81 11.48 -11.97
N ASN A 66 10.85 11.16 -12.84
CA ASN A 66 10.80 9.94 -13.62
C ASN A 66 11.02 8.69 -12.73
N VAL A 67 10.26 8.58 -11.65
CA VAL A 67 10.31 7.46 -10.70
C VAL A 67 8.98 6.72 -10.75
N SER A 68 8.98 5.40 -10.55
CA SER A 68 7.75 4.63 -10.33
C SER A 68 7.60 4.27 -8.86
N MET A 69 6.36 4.09 -8.41
CA MET A 69 6.03 3.74 -7.04
C MET A 69 5.11 2.52 -6.98
N ASP A 70 5.53 1.50 -6.25
CA ASP A 70 4.64 0.43 -5.80
C ASP A 70 4.28 0.68 -4.34
N LEU A 71 2.98 0.74 -4.04
CA LEU A 71 2.45 0.97 -2.70
C LEU A 71 1.61 -0.23 -2.27
N TYR A 72 2.03 -0.86 -1.19
CA TYR A 72 1.35 -1.96 -0.55
C TYR A 72 0.69 -1.42 0.69
N TYR A 73 -0.60 -1.69 0.87
CA TYR A 73 -1.30 -1.25 2.06
C TYR A 73 -2.00 -2.40 2.76
N ARG A 74 -2.12 -2.26 4.08
CA ARG A 74 -2.93 -3.11 4.94
C ARG A 74 -3.66 -2.23 5.93
N VAL A 75 -4.94 -2.52 6.15
CA VAL A 75 -5.76 -1.78 7.10
C VAL A 75 -6.29 -2.72 8.17
N SER A 76 -6.39 -2.20 9.39
CA SER A 76 -7.10 -2.81 10.52
C SER A 76 -7.79 -1.70 11.30
N LEU A 77 -8.61 -2.06 12.30
CA LEU A 77 -9.42 -1.11 13.08
C LEU A 77 -8.62 0.10 13.59
N ASN A 78 -7.39 -0.11 14.07
CA ASN A 78 -6.58 0.94 14.69
C ASN A 78 -5.33 1.31 13.90
N LYS A 79 -5.01 0.60 12.82
CA LYS A 79 -3.76 0.79 12.09
C LYS A 79 -3.95 0.78 10.58
N PHE A 80 -3.43 1.80 9.92
CA PHE A 80 -3.25 1.84 8.47
C PHE A 80 -1.75 1.77 8.19
N ALA A 81 -1.30 0.70 7.54
CA ALA A 81 0.09 0.49 7.19
C ALA A 81 0.30 0.64 5.68
N LEU A 82 1.41 1.27 5.31
CA LEU A 82 1.87 1.49 3.95
C LEU A 82 3.32 1.05 3.84
N ASP A 83 3.60 0.11 2.94
CA ASP A 83 4.95 -0.20 2.50
C ASP A 83 5.11 0.30 1.06
N ILE A 84 6.10 1.16 0.83
CA ILE A 84 6.26 1.91 -0.42
C ILE A 84 7.63 1.57 -0.99
N VAL A 85 7.67 1.26 -2.27
CA VAL A 85 8.89 1.03 -3.04
C VAL A 85 8.95 2.03 -4.17
N LEU A 86 9.95 2.91 -4.15
CA LEU A 86 10.28 3.83 -5.23
C LEU A 86 11.38 3.20 -6.08
N SER A 87 11.20 3.19 -7.40
CA SER A 87 12.19 2.64 -8.34
C SER A 87 12.52 3.67 -9.43
N ASN A 88 13.81 3.87 -9.68
CA ASN A 88 14.28 4.76 -10.75
C ASN A 88 14.73 3.96 -11.99
N GLN A 89 15.03 4.69 -13.07
CA GLN A 89 15.61 4.15 -14.32
C GLN A 89 16.98 3.49 -14.17
N CYS A 90 17.68 3.73 -13.05
CA CYS A 90 19.01 3.16 -12.79
C CYS A 90 18.97 1.84 -12.05
N ASN A 91 17.78 1.24 -11.90
CA ASN A 91 17.59 -0.01 -11.19
C ASN A 91 17.89 0.10 -9.68
N ASP A 92 17.94 1.32 -9.14
CA ASP A 92 17.98 1.58 -7.71
C ASP A 92 16.55 1.60 -7.17
N SER A 93 16.35 0.99 -6.00
CA SER A 93 15.06 1.00 -5.31
C SER A 93 15.20 1.45 -3.86
N TRP A 94 14.23 2.23 -3.43
CA TRP A 94 14.22 2.90 -2.13
C TRP A 94 12.90 2.59 -1.44
N GLN A 95 12.97 2.21 -0.17
CA GLN A 95 11.80 1.71 0.56
C GLN A 95 11.46 2.61 1.73
N LEU A 96 10.16 2.84 1.93
CA LEU A 96 9.61 3.59 3.04
C LEU A 96 8.42 2.82 3.61
N ALA A 97 8.38 2.67 4.94
CA ALA A 97 7.25 2.11 5.64
C ALA A 97 6.59 3.17 6.52
N LEU A 98 5.30 3.43 6.32
CA LEU A 98 4.50 4.36 7.12
C LEU A 98 3.42 3.60 7.87
N ASN A 99 3.21 3.97 9.13
CA ASN A 99 2.21 3.36 9.98
C ASN A 99 1.42 4.45 10.70
N PHE A 100 0.11 4.49 10.47
CA PHE A 100 -0.80 5.44 11.09
C PHE A 100 -1.67 4.74 12.12
N SER A 101 -1.49 5.09 13.39
CA SER A 101 -2.36 4.64 14.48
C SER A 101 -3.59 5.55 14.62
N SER A 102 -4.75 4.98 14.95
CA SER A 102 -6.01 5.71 15.13
C SER A 102 -6.32 6.60 13.91
N TRP A 103 -6.24 5.98 12.74
CA TRP A 103 -6.20 6.64 11.43
C TRP A 103 -7.57 7.13 10.92
N LEU A 104 -8.67 6.62 11.49
CA LEU A 104 -10.03 7.02 11.10
C LEU A 104 -10.21 8.54 11.25
N ASN A 105 -10.73 9.17 10.20
CA ASN A 105 -10.96 10.63 10.10
C ASN A 105 -9.68 11.48 10.14
N LYS A 106 -8.51 10.90 9.86
CA LYS A 106 -7.22 11.61 9.81
C LYS A 106 -6.66 11.77 8.40
N ASP A 107 -7.52 11.69 7.39
CA ASP A 107 -7.17 11.67 5.97
C ASP A 107 -6.18 12.80 5.62
N ASN A 108 -6.43 14.03 6.06
CA ASN A 108 -5.53 15.16 5.80
C ASN A 108 -4.13 14.99 6.39
N GLU A 109 -4.04 14.51 7.65
CA GLU A 109 -2.77 14.26 8.33
C GLU A 109 -2.02 13.13 7.63
N MET A 110 -2.71 12.03 7.33
CA MET A 110 -2.14 10.87 6.65
C MET A 110 -1.59 11.22 5.28
N ASN A 111 -2.39 11.90 4.44
CA ASN A 111 -1.96 12.32 3.11
C ASN A 111 -0.77 13.28 3.20
N SER A 112 -0.79 14.24 4.13
CA SER A 112 0.32 15.20 4.29
C SER A 112 1.63 14.52 4.68
N VAL A 113 1.59 13.55 5.61
CA VAL A 113 2.76 12.76 5.98
C VAL A 113 3.24 11.91 4.82
N LEU A 114 2.33 11.22 4.14
CA LEU A 114 2.67 10.37 2.99
C LEU A 114 3.35 11.18 1.88
N ILE A 115 2.77 12.32 1.48
CA ILE A 115 3.36 13.20 0.45
C ILE A 115 4.75 13.67 0.88
N LYS A 116 4.88 14.16 2.11
CA LYS A 116 6.14 14.72 2.61
C LYS A 116 7.26 13.68 2.66
N GLU A 117 6.98 12.48 3.14
CA GLU A 117 7.99 11.43 3.25
C GLU A 117 8.40 10.90 1.86
N VAL A 118 7.46 10.77 0.92
CA VAL A 118 7.78 10.42 -0.47
C VAL A 118 8.59 11.52 -1.16
N GLU A 119 8.20 12.78 -1.00
CA GLU A 119 8.94 13.92 -1.57
C GLU A 119 10.37 13.99 -1.01
N LYS A 120 10.54 13.81 0.30
CA LYS A 120 11.86 13.73 0.93
C LYS A 120 12.70 12.61 0.31
N MET A 121 12.12 11.42 0.17
CA MET A 121 12.80 10.27 -0.42
C MET A 121 13.25 10.55 -1.86
N LEU A 122 12.37 11.14 -2.69
CA LEU A 122 12.68 11.52 -4.07
C LEU A 122 13.82 12.53 -4.16
N ASN A 123 13.90 13.48 -3.23
CA ASN A 123 14.97 14.47 -3.18
C ASN A 123 16.32 13.88 -2.73
N GLU A 124 16.30 12.80 -1.95
CA GLU A 124 17.49 12.10 -1.47
C GLU A 124 17.98 11.04 -2.47
N MET A 125 17.11 10.55 -3.36
CA MET A 125 17.47 9.57 -4.38
C MET A 125 18.57 10.13 -5.32
N PRO A 126 19.67 9.39 -5.54
CA PRO A 126 20.72 9.82 -6.45
C PRO A 126 20.18 9.91 -7.88
N LYS A 127 20.63 10.92 -8.60
CA LYS A 127 20.42 10.97 -10.04
C LYS A 127 21.21 9.86 -10.70
N CYS A 128 20.63 9.28 -11.72
CA CYS A 128 21.33 8.41 -12.65
C CYS A 128 22.64 9.06 -13.12
N LYS A 129 23.72 8.29 -13.11
CA LYS A 129 25.03 8.72 -13.59
C LYS A 129 25.08 8.75 -15.12
#